data_AF-A0A651DMJ9-F1
#
_entry.id   AF-A0A651DMJ9-F1
#
_cell.length_a   1.000
_cell.length_b   1.000
_cell.length_c   1.000
_cell.angle_alpha   90.00
_cell.angle_beta   90.00
_cell.angle_gamma   90.00
#
_symmetry.space_group_name_H-M   'P 1'
#
loop_
_entity.id
_entity.type
_entity.pdbx_description
1 polymer ?
#
loop_
_entity_poly.entity_id
_entity_poly.type
_entity_poly.pdbx_seq_one_letter_code
_entity_poly.pdbx_strand_id
1 'polypeptide(L)'
;IERVVEILCRRKKNNPVLIGEPGVGKTAIVEGLAQLISKGEVTEALRDHRVLALDMAAVIAGTKYRGQFEERLKAVMNEISQNRTVILFIDELHTLVGAGAAEGAIDASNMLKPALARGELQCIGASTLNEYRKYIEKDGALERRFQPVVVDPPGVEETVEILKGLRVHYEDHHKITIPDETLDSASRLSDRYITDRFLPDKAIDVIDEAGARARIASQVPPPDMDELKDELSEISERKESAIRDQDFERAAELRDEERGVQQRIRDRQESWEEERKQNRPSIGPEEVAFIVSRWTGIPVTRLRQAETERLVNMEDELHKRVVGQDDAIEAISRAIRRSRAGLKDPRRPIGSFIFSGPTGVGKTELARALAEFLFADREALIRVDMSEYMEKFSVSRLIGAPPGYVGYEDSGTLTKAVRRRPYSVVLLDEIEKAHPDVFNLLLQVLDEGHLTDNYGRVIDFKNTVLIMTSNLGARDITKGGGLGFHTADPQSSYDVMKNKVREEIERAFNPEFLNRVDDTIVFHPLTREQIGEIVHILLKDVRKRLEDEELTLKISDAAIDFLVEKGYDKKFGARPLRRAIQRYLEDPLSEKILVAEFGPGAELEVDLDPDGEQLAIRTASATKT
;
A
#
# COMPACT_ATOMS: atom_id res chain seq x y z
N ILE A 1 20.92 -19.86 -19.35
CA ILE A 1 20.79 -21.25 -19.84
C ILE A 1 22.16 -21.93 -20.01
N GLU A 2 23.13 -21.31 -20.67
CA GLU A 2 24.48 -21.86 -20.88
C GLU A 2 25.12 -22.43 -19.59
N ARG A 3 25.06 -21.68 -18.48
CA ARG A 3 25.57 -22.16 -17.18
C ARG A 3 24.91 -23.45 -16.69
N VAL A 4 23.61 -23.64 -16.95
CA VAL A 4 22.87 -24.87 -16.58
C VAL A 4 23.40 -26.04 -17.41
N VAL A 5 23.62 -25.83 -18.72
CA VAL A 5 24.21 -26.82 -19.63
C VAL A 5 25.61 -27.22 -19.17
N GLU A 6 26.48 -26.25 -18.86
CA GLU A 6 27.82 -26.54 -18.35
C GLU A 6 27.81 -27.43 -17.11
N ILE A 7 26.87 -27.19 -16.19
CA ILE A 7 26.73 -27.97 -14.96
C ILE A 7 26.23 -29.38 -15.27
N LEU A 8 25.20 -29.51 -16.10
CA LEU A 8 24.66 -30.81 -16.51
C LEU A 8 25.73 -31.70 -17.19
N CYS A 9 26.65 -31.11 -17.93
CA CYS A 9 27.74 -31.84 -18.58
C CYS A 9 28.90 -32.23 -17.63
N ARG A 10 28.87 -31.84 -16.34
CA ARG A 10 29.92 -32.21 -15.38
C ARG A 10 29.85 -33.69 -14.99
N ARG A 11 31.00 -34.26 -14.61
CA ARG A 11 31.08 -35.62 -14.06
C ARG A 11 30.65 -35.73 -12.59
N LYS A 12 30.80 -34.66 -11.82
CA LYS A 12 30.43 -34.53 -10.41
C LYS A 12 29.77 -33.17 -10.20
N LYS A 13 28.86 -33.06 -9.23
CA LYS A 13 28.03 -31.85 -9.02
C LYS A 13 27.32 -31.41 -10.30
N ASN A 14 26.65 -32.36 -10.95
CA ASN A 14 25.99 -32.19 -12.24
C ASN A 14 24.49 -31.88 -12.14
N ASN A 15 24.05 -31.43 -10.96
CA ASN A 15 22.66 -31.06 -10.70
C ASN A 15 22.62 -29.55 -10.41
N PRO A 16 22.23 -28.71 -11.38
CA PRO A 16 22.09 -27.28 -11.15
C PRO A 16 20.88 -26.99 -10.25
N VAL A 17 21.00 -25.99 -9.39
CA VAL A 17 19.88 -25.43 -8.63
C VAL A 17 19.76 -23.95 -8.97
N LEU A 18 18.66 -23.58 -9.61
CA LEU A 18 18.29 -22.20 -9.90
C LEU A 18 17.82 -21.53 -8.61
N ILE A 19 18.62 -20.59 -8.11
CA ILE A 19 18.36 -19.85 -6.88
C ILE A 19 17.99 -18.43 -7.24
N GLY A 20 16.76 -18.03 -6.94
CA GLY A 20 16.28 -16.69 -7.19
C GLY A 20 14.94 -16.47 -6.50
N GLU A 21 14.48 -15.23 -6.46
CA GLU A 21 13.18 -14.90 -5.90
C GLU A 21 12.02 -15.49 -6.74
N PRO A 22 10.80 -15.61 -6.19
CA PRO A 22 9.63 -15.99 -6.98
C PRO A 22 9.39 -14.99 -8.13
N GLY A 23 8.91 -15.49 -9.27
CA GLY A 23 8.57 -14.64 -10.42
C GLY A 23 9.72 -14.31 -11.38
N VAL A 24 11.00 -14.53 -11.03
CA VAL A 24 12.15 -14.17 -11.90
C VAL A 24 12.33 -15.05 -13.14
N GLY A 25 11.45 -16.02 -13.39
CA GLY A 25 11.52 -16.88 -14.59
C GLY A 25 12.40 -18.14 -14.46
N LYS A 26 12.56 -18.71 -13.26
CA LYS A 26 13.34 -19.96 -13.05
C LYS A 26 12.83 -21.11 -13.92
N THR A 27 11.51 -21.32 -13.96
CA THR A 27 10.87 -22.36 -14.79
C THR A 27 11.05 -22.07 -16.28
N ALA A 28 10.93 -20.81 -16.70
CA ALA A 28 11.16 -20.39 -18.09
C ALA A 28 12.59 -20.69 -18.58
N ILE A 29 13.61 -20.59 -17.71
CA ILE A 29 14.99 -21.00 -18.06
C ILE A 29 15.06 -22.49 -18.40
N VAL A 30 14.31 -23.33 -17.69
CA VAL A 30 14.27 -24.78 -17.91
C VAL A 30 13.47 -25.14 -19.15
N GLU A 31 12.35 -24.45 -19.39
CA GLU A 31 11.59 -24.58 -20.64
C GLU A 31 12.44 -24.15 -21.85
N GLY A 32 13.19 -23.05 -21.74
CA GLY A 32 14.13 -22.60 -22.76
C GLY A 32 15.21 -23.66 -23.05
N LEU A 33 15.74 -24.32 -22.02
CA LEU A 33 16.66 -25.45 -22.21
C LEU A 33 15.97 -26.61 -22.96
N ALA A 34 14.73 -26.95 -22.60
CA ALA A 34 13.99 -28.02 -23.29
C ALA A 34 13.75 -27.70 -24.77
N GLN A 35 13.46 -26.43 -25.10
CA GLN A 35 13.34 -25.98 -26.50
C GLN A 35 14.66 -26.11 -27.27
N LEU A 36 15.79 -25.72 -26.67
CA LEU A 36 17.10 -25.87 -27.29
C LEU A 36 17.45 -27.34 -27.55
N ILE A 37 17.15 -28.23 -26.58
CA ILE A 37 17.34 -29.67 -26.76
C ILE A 37 16.47 -30.18 -27.91
N SER A 38 15.20 -29.79 -27.95
CA SER A 38 14.27 -30.19 -29.01
C SER A 38 14.68 -29.71 -30.40
N LYS A 39 15.33 -28.53 -30.51
CA LYS A 39 15.85 -27.98 -31.77
C LYS A 39 17.21 -28.56 -32.15
N GLY A 40 17.87 -29.30 -31.26
CA GLY A 40 19.24 -29.78 -31.47
C GLY A 40 20.31 -28.70 -31.33
N GLU A 41 20.00 -27.56 -30.74
CA GLU A 41 20.90 -26.41 -30.51
C GLU A 41 21.75 -26.55 -29.23
N VAL A 42 21.86 -27.78 -28.70
CA VAL A 42 22.67 -28.12 -27.52
C VAL A 42 23.90 -28.94 -27.90
N THR A 43 24.83 -29.07 -26.96
CA THR A 43 26.01 -29.93 -27.12
C THR A 43 25.60 -31.40 -27.34
N GLU A 44 26.47 -32.18 -27.98
CA GLU A 44 26.20 -33.61 -28.23
C GLU A 44 25.90 -34.39 -26.95
N ALA A 45 26.47 -33.96 -25.82
CA ALA A 45 26.25 -34.59 -24.52
C ALA A 45 24.80 -34.52 -24.04
N LEU A 46 24.04 -33.50 -24.46
CA LEU A 46 22.63 -33.31 -24.09
C LEU A 46 21.66 -33.58 -25.25
N ARG A 47 22.17 -34.04 -26.40
CA ARG A 47 21.33 -34.45 -27.52
C ARG A 47 20.43 -35.61 -27.06
N ASP A 48 19.19 -35.63 -27.55
CA ASP A 48 18.17 -36.64 -27.24
C ASP A 48 17.74 -36.72 -25.76
N HIS A 49 18.15 -35.77 -24.92
CA HIS A 49 17.68 -35.71 -23.54
C HIS A 49 16.22 -35.24 -23.49
N ARG A 50 15.50 -35.74 -22.48
CA ARG A 50 14.11 -35.37 -22.20
C ARG A 50 14.06 -34.67 -20.85
N VAL A 51 13.55 -33.45 -20.83
CA VAL A 51 13.26 -32.73 -19.58
C VAL A 51 11.87 -33.11 -19.11
N LEU A 52 11.74 -33.63 -17.89
CA LEU A 52 10.48 -34.02 -17.28
C LEU A 52 10.30 -33.25 -15.96
N ALA A 53 9.17 -32.58 -15.79
CA ALA A 53 8.84 -31.92 -14.52
C ALA A 53 8.19 -32.91 -13.55
N LEU A 54 8.59 -32.88 -12.28
CA LEU A 54 7.97 -33.67 -11.22
C LEU A 54 6.84 -32.88 -10.56
N ASP A 55 5.60 -33.26 -10.80
CA ASP A 55 4.43 -32.72 -10.11
C ASP A 55 4.23 -33.40 -8.76
N MET A 56 4.60 -32.72 -7.68
CA MET A 56 4.45 -33.21 -6.31
C MET A 56 3.00 -33.36 -5.89
N ALA A 57 2.10 -32.48 -6.36
CA ALA A 57 0.69 -32.55 -6.03
C ALA A 57 0.07 -33.83 -6.61
N ALA A 58 0.43 -34.18 -7.86
CA ALA A 58 0.00 -35.44 -8.48
C ALA A 58 0.52 -36.69 -7.75
N VAL A 59 1.75 -36.67 -7.24
CA VAL A 59 2.32 -37.79 -6.47
C VAL A 59 1.54 -38.01 -5.17
N ILE A 60 1.18 -36.92 -4.47
CA ILE A 60 0.41 -36.94 -3.21
C ILE A 60 -1.07 -37.29 -3.46
N ALA A 61 -1.66 -36.82 -4.56
CA ALA A 61 -3.07 -37.00 -4.86
C ALA A 61 -3.50 -38.49 -4.83
N GLY A 62 -4.47 -38.81 -3.97
CA GLY A 62 -4.95 -40.19 -3.82
C GLY A 62 -4.06 -41.11 -2.97
N THR A 63 -3.02 -40.57 -2.31
CA THR A 63 -2.32 -41.28 -1.24
C THR A 63 -2.99 -40.97 0.10
N LYS A 64 -3.32 -42.00 0.88
CA LYS A 64 -3.89 -41.85 2.23
C LYS A 64 -2.84 -41.98 3.33
N TYR A 65 -1.75 -42.67 3.02
CA TYR A 65 -0.69 -42.99 3.96
C TYR A 65 0.67 -42.61 3.36
N ARG A 66 1.60 -42.19 4.22
CA ARG A 66 2.98 -41.84 3.86
C ARG A 66 3.68 -42.94 3.04
N GLY A 67 3.47 -44.21 3.39
CA GLY A 67 4.07 -45.34 2.66
C GLY A 67 3.64 -45.43 1.19
N GLN A 68 2.39 -45.06 0.86
CA GLN A 68 1.90 -45.06 -0.52
C GLN A 68 2.54 -43.95 -1.36
N PHE A 69 2.78 -42.79 -0.74
CA PHE A 69 3.55 -41.72 -1.36
C PHE A 69 4.99 -42.17 -1.63
N GLU A 70 5.66 -42.76 -0.64
CA GLU A 70 7.03 -43.25 -0.79
C GLU A 70 7.12 -44.34 -1.88
N GLU A 71 6.14 -45.25 -1.96
CA GLU A 71 6.10 -46.27 -3.02
C GLU A 71 5.96 -45.66 -4.42
N ARG A 72 5.08 -44.67 -4.60
CA ARG A 72 4.92 -43.95 -5.87
C ARG A 72 6.19 -43.20 -6.27
N LEU A 73 6.78 -42.46 -5.34
CA LEU A 73 8.01 -41.74 -5.60
C LEU A 73 9.15 -42.71 -5.95
N LYS A 74 9.19 -43.88 -5.30
CA LYS A 74 10.16 -44.93 -5.61
C LYS A 74 9.95 -45.49 -7.02
N ALA A 75 8.71 -45.68 -7.45
CA ALA A 75 8.40 -46.12 -8.81
C ALA A 75 8.89 -45.11 -9.85
N VAL A 76 8.62 -43.81 -9.65
CA VAL A 76 9.12 -42.73 -10.52
C VAL A 76 10.65 -42.73 -10.57
N MET A 77 11.31 -42.81 -9.40
CA MET A 77 12.78 -42.83 -9.32
C MET A 77 13.39 -44.06 -10.00
N ASN A 78 12.77 -45.23 -9.89
CA ASN A 78 13.21 -46.43 -10.57
C ASN A 78 13.14 -46.27 -12.10
N GLU A 79 12.05 -45.71 -12.63
CA GLU A 79 11.88 -45.46 -14.06
C GLU A 79 12.92 -44.46 -14.60
N ILE A 80 13.20 -43.40 -13.85
CA ILE A 80 14.23 -42.41 -14.22
C ILE A 80 15.62 -43.03 -14.21
N SER A 81 15.96 -43.84 -13.18
CA SER A 81 17.29 -44.47 -13.10
C SER A 81 17.60 -45.44 -14.24
N GLN A 82 16.57 -46.01 -14.89
CA GLN A 82 16.73 -46.88 -16.06
C GLN A 82 16.95 -46.09 -17.36
N ASN A 83 16.58 -44.81 -17.40
CA ASN A 83 16.68 -43.94 -18.57
C ASN A 83 17.65 -42.77 -18.33
N ARG A 84 18.91 -42.96 -18.76
CA ARG A 84 19.98 -41.95 -18.57
C ARG A 84 19.83 -40.66 -19.36
N THR A 85 18.87 -40.59 -20.29
CA THR A 85 18.58 -39.39 -21.09
C THR A 85 17.52 -38.51 -20.44
N VAL A 86 17.05 -38.83 -19.22
CA VAL A 86 16.05 -38.03 -18.52
C VAL A 86 16.73 -37.01 -17.61
N ILE A 87 16.33 -35.75 -17.74
CA ILE A 87 16.65 -34.66 -16.83
C ILE A 87 15.38 -34.32 -16.06
N LEU A 88 15.38 -34.53 -14.75
CA LEU A 88 14.24 -34.24 -13.90
C LEU A 88 14.24 -32.76 -13.47
N PHE A 89 13.15 -32.04 -13.68
CA PHE A 89 12.95 -30.69 -13.15
C PHE A 89 12.10 -30.72 -11.87
N ILE A 90 12.56 -30.03 -10.84
CA ILE A 90 11.89 -29.92 -9.54
C ILE A 90 11.81 -28.42 -9.19
N ASP A 91 10.63 -27.81 -9.33
CA ASP A 91 10.46 -26.35 -9.19
C ASP A 91 10.65 -25.88 -7.73
N GLU A 92 10.14 -26.64 -6.77
CA GLU A 92 10.28 -26.34 -5.35
C GLU A 92 11.12 -27.42 -4.67
N LEU A 93 12.43 -27.43 -4.95
CA LEU A 93 13.35 -28.47 -4.49
C LEU A 93 13.30 -28.70 -2.97
N HIS A 94 13.04 -27.64 -2.21
CA HIS A 94 12.95 -27.69 -0.76
C HIS A 94 11.75 -28.53 -0.26
N THR A 95 10.67 -28.70 -1.04
CA THR A 95 9.50 -29.51 -0.63
C THR A 95 9.87 -30.98 -0.48
N LEU A 96 10.84 -31.46 -1.26
CA LEU A 96 11.35 -32.83 -1.19
C LEU A 96 12.36 -33.06 -0.06
N VAL A 97 12.97 -31.99 0.46
CA VAL A 97 14.11 -32.09 1.40
C VAL A 97 13.79 -31.52 2.80
N GLY A 98 12.87 -30.58 2.90
CA GLY A 98 12.65 -29.72 4.06
C GLY A 98 11.37 -29.96 4.84
N ALA A 99 10.55 -30.92 4.41
CA ALA A 99 9.26 -31.27 4.99
C ALA A 99 9.35 -32.00 6.36
N GLY A 100 10.45 -31.88 7.11
CA GLY A 100 10.64 -32.59 8.38
C GLY A 100 10.24 -31.83 9.64
N ALA A 101 9.86 -30.55 9.55
CA ALA A 101 9.70 -29.67 10.72
C ALA A 101 8.26 -29.55 11.27
N ALA A 102 7.25 -30.01 10.52
CA ALA A 102 5.85 -30.01 10.96
C ALA A 102 5.32 -31.45 11.00
N GLU A 103 4.55 -31.80 12.03
CA GLU A 103 3.88 -33.11 12.13
C GLU A 103 3.07 -33.38 10.84
N GLY A 104 3.52 -34.36 10.05
CA GLY A 104 2.82 -34.81 8.83
C GLY A 104 3.51 -34.47 7.50
N ALA A 105 4.58 -33.68 7.51
CA ALA A 105 5.28 -33.33 6.29
C ALA A 105 6.28 -34.47 5.88
N ILE A 106 6.36 -34.76 4.57
CA ILE A 106 6.98 -35.97 4.02
C ILE A 106 8.42 -35.70 3.55
N ASP A 107 9.42 -36.25 4.25
CA ASP A 107 10.84 -36.15 3.86
C ASP A 107 11.23 -37.23 2.83
N ALA A 108 11.36 -36.82 1.57
CA ALA A 108 11.80 -37.66 0.45
C ALA A 108 13.32 -37.64 0.24
N SER A 109 14.08 -36.87 1.01
CA SER A 109 15.52 -36.68 0.80
C SER A 109 16.31 -37.99 0.87
N ASN A 110 15.90 -38.90 1.76
CA ASN A 110 16.55 -40.21 1.94
C ASN A 110 16.45 -41.10 0.70
N MET A 111 15.44 -40.89 -0.14
CA MET A 111 15.27 -41.64 -1.40
C MET A 111 16.10 -41.05 -2.54
N LEU A 112 16.28 -39.73 -2.55
CA LEU A 112 17.00 -39.00 -3.60
C LEU A 112 18.53 -39.06 -3.41
N LYS A 113 19.01 -38.99 -2.16
CA LYS A 113 20.45 -38.97 -1.83
C LYS A 113 21.24 -40.10 -2.47
N PRO A 114 20.81 -41.38 -2.44
CA PRO A 114 21.55 -42.47 -3.06
C PRO A 114 21.62 -42.36 -4.59
N ALA A 115 20.51 -41.98 -5.25
CA ALA A 115 20.44 -41.84 -6.70
C ALA A 115 21.31 -40.68 -7.20
N LEU A 116 21.27 -39.54 -6.49
CA LEU A 116 22.15 -38.40 -6.73
C LEU A 116 23.63 -38.74 -6.48
N ALA A 117 23.93 -39.59 -5.48
CA ALA A 117 25.28 -40.02 -5.17
C ALA A 117 25.89 -40.97 -6.19
N ARG A 118 25.07 -41.85 -6.79
CA ARG A 118 25.51 -42.76 -7.86
C ARG A 118 25.51 -42.10 -9.24
N GLY A 119 24.95 -40.90 -9.37
CA GLY A 119 24.79 -40.21 -10.66
C GLY A 119 23.74 -40.88 -11.55
N GLU A 120 22.82 -41.64 -10.94
CA GLU A 120 21.68 -42.29 -11.61
C GLU A 120 20.52 -41.32 -11.82
N LEU A 121 20.43 -40.29 -10.97
CA LEU A 121 19.50 -39.18 -11.12
C LEU A 121 20.28 -37.93 -11.55
N GLN A 122 19.86 -37.33 -12.65
CA GLN A 122 20.24 -35.99 -13.05
C GLN A 122 19.01 -35.08 -12.93
N CYS A 123 19.14 -33.97 -12.21
CA CYS A 123 18.03 -33.05 -12.04
C CYS A 123 18.44 -31.57 -12.05
N ILE A 124 17.47 -30.72 -12.38
CA ILE A 124 17.51 -29.28 -12.22
C ILE A 124 16.53 -28.94 -11.11
N GLY A 125 17.01 -28.33 -10.03
CA GLY A 125 16.16 -27.80 -8.97
C GLY A 125 15.90 -26.31 -9.17
N ALA A 126 14.78 -25.81 -8.68
CA ALA A 126 14.59 -24.40 -8.39
C ALA A 126 14.26 -24.22 -6.88
N SER A 127 14.66 -23.07 -6.33
CA SER A 127 14.43 -22.73 -4.93
C SER A 127 14.62 -21.23 -4.72
N THR A 128 14.11 -20.70 -3.60
CA THR A 128 14.55 -19.40 -3.09
C THR A 128 15.88 -19.53 -2.33
N LEU A 129 16.60 -18.41 -2.15
CA LEU A 129 17.86 -18.37 -1.41
C LEU A 129 17.69 -18.84 0.04
N ASN A 130 16.60 -18.43 0.69
CA ASN A 130 16.30 -18.76 2.09
C ASN A 130 16.08 -20.26 2.28
N GLU A 131 15.30 -20.87 1.40
CA GLU A 131 15.03 -22.31 1.43
C GLU A 131 16.28 -23.13 1.12
N TYR A 132 17.06 -22.70 0.12
CA TYR A 132 18.31 -23.36 -0.25
C TYR A 132 19.27 -23.40 0.94
N ARG A 133 19.49 -22.26 1.60
CA ARG A 133 20.32 -22.16 2.82
C ARG A 133 19.79 -23.02 3.96
N LYS A 134 18.48 -23.05 4.15
CA LYS A 134 17.84 -23.76 5.27
C LYS A 134 17.89 -25.28 5.10
N TYR A 135 17.66 -25.78 3.89
CA TYR A 135 17.40 -27.20 3.65
C TYR A 135 18.46 -27.93 2.82
N ILE A 136 19.13 -27.23 1.89
CA ILE A 136 20.11 -27.87 0.97
C ILE A 136 21.54 -27.66 1.46
N GLU A 137 21.92 -26.43 1.77
CA GLU A 137 23.29 -26.06 2.15
C GLU A 137 23.72 -26.67 3.49
N LYS A 138 22.77 -26.84 4.43
CA LYS A 138 23.03 -27.50 5.72
C LYS A 138 23.20 -29.01 5.61
N ASP A 139 22.76 -29.63 4.50
CA ASP A 139 22.88 -31.08 4.29
C ASP A 139 24.12 -31.38 3.44
N GLY A 140 25.19 -31.82 4.11
CA GLY A 140 26.47 -32.12 3.45
C GLY A 140 26.44 -33.27 2.43
N ALA A 141 25.36 -34.07 2.34
CA ALA A 141 25.19 -35.04 1.27
C ALA A 141 24.65 -34.38 0.00
N LEU A 142 23.67 -33.48 0.13
CA LEU A 142 23.04 -32.77 -0.99
C LEU A 142 23.90 -31.63 -1.51
N GLU A 143 24.55 -30.85 -0.64
CA GLU A 143 25.47 -29.77 -1.00
C GLU A 143 26.61 -30.24 -1.91
N ARG A 144 27.03 -31.51 -1.76
CA ARG A 144 28.07 -32.13 -2.59
C ARG A 144 27.55 -32.63 -3.95
N ARG A 145 26.27 -32.48 -4.25
CA ARG A 145 25.62 -32.95 -5.50
C ARG A 145 25.00 -31.84 -6.30
N PHE A 146 24.57 -30.78 -5.62
CA PHE A 146 24.02 -29.60 -6.24
C PHE A 146 25.08 -28.53 -6.51
N GLN A 147 24.85 -27.75 -7.56
CA GLN A 147 25.62 -26.57 -7.88
C GLN A 147 24.65 -25.39 -7.98
N PRO A 148 24.79 -24.36 -7.11
CA PRO A 148 23.93 -23.19 -7.17
C PRO A 148 24.19 -22.37 -8.44
N VAL A 149 23.11 -21.86 -9.02
CA VAL A 149 23.07 -20.90 -10.14
C VAL A 149 22.15 -19.77 -9.71
N VAL A 150 22.70 -18.59 -9.47
CA VAL A 150 21.90 -17.41 -9.08
C VAL A 150 21.15 -16.91 -10.31
N VAL A 151 19.85 -16.64 -10.15
CA VAL A 151 18.97 -16.06 -11.15
C VAL A 151 18.50 -14.71 -10.61
N ASP A 152 19.12 -13.66 -11.13
CA ASP A 152 18.76 -12.30 -10.78
C ASP A 152 17.48 -11.88 -11.53
N PRO A 153 16.63 -11.01 -10.94
CA PRO A 153 15.53 -10.40 -11.67
C PRO A 153 16.05 -9.64 -12.90
N PRO A 154 15.37 -9.72 -14.06
CA PRO A 154 15.73 -8.94 -15.24
C PRO A 154 15.57 -7.45 -14.99
N GLY A 155 16.36 -6.65 -15.71
CA GLY A 155 16.19 -5.20 -15.74
C GLY A 155 14.88 -4.79 -16.43
N VAL A 156 14.55 -3.50 -16.34
CA VAL A 156 13.37 -2.93 -17.01
C VAL A 156 13.43 -3.15 -18.52
N GLU A 157 14.59 -2.88 -19.15
CA GLU A 157 14.78 -3.02 -20.60
C GLU A 157 14.65 -4.48 -21.06
N GLU A 158 15.24 -5.41 -20.31
CA GLU A 158 15.12 -6.86 -20.56
C GLU A 158 13.68 -7.34 -20.39
N THR A 159 12.97 -6.82 -19.39
CA THR A 159 11.54 -7.12 -19.17
C THR A 159 10.69 -6.66 -20.35
N VAL A 160 10.95 -5.49 -20.93
CA VAL A 160 10.23 -5.02 -22.12
C VAL A 160 10.38 -6.01 -23.29
N GLU A 161 11.57 -6.56 -23.50
CA GLU A 161 11.79 -7.58 -24.55
C GLU A 161 11.08 -8.91 -24.22
N ILE A 162 11.06 -9.33 -22.96
CA ILE A 162 10.27 -10.49 -22.51
C ILE A 162 8.78 -10.27 -22.83
N LEU A 163 8.24 -9.09 -22.49
CA LEU A 163 6.85 -8.74 -22.75
C LEU A 163 6.53 -8.67 -24.26
N LYS A 164 7.46 -8.21 -25.10
CA LYS A 164 7.31 -8.25 -26.57
C LYS A 164 7.19 -9.69 -27.06
N GLY A 165 7.98 -10.61 -26.50
CA GLY A 165 7.89 -12.04 -26.81
C GLY A 165 6.55 -12.66 -26.41
N LEU A 166 5.95 -12.20 -25.31
CA LEU A 166 4.66 -12.69 -24.81
C LEU A 166 3.44 -11.98 -25.42
N ARG A 167 3.63 -10.83 -26.07
CA ARG A 167 2.56 -9.95 -26.58
C ARG A 167 1.47 -10.70 -27.31
N VAL A 168 1.84 -11.51 -28.30
CA VAL A 168 0.89 -12.19 -29.19
C VAL A 168 -0.05 -13.10 -28.41
N HIS A 169 0.47 -13.80 -27.39
CA HIS A 169 -0.34 -14.68 -26.56
C HIS A 169 -1.41 -13.92 -25.77
N TYR A 170 -1.06 -12.76 -25.19
CA TYR A 170 -2.00 -11.93 -24.44
C TYR A 170 -2.99 -11.18 -25.35
N GLU A 171 -2.52 -10.66 -26.50
CA GLU A 171 -3.38 -10.03 -27.50
C GLU A 171 -4.46 -10.98 -28.01
N ASP A 172 -4.09 -12.23 -28.31
CA ASP A 172 -5.04 -13.22 -28.81
C ASP A 172 -5.94 -13.79 -27.71
N HIS A 173 -5.44 -13.93 -26.49
CA HIS A 173 -6.23 -14.39 -25.35
C HIS A 173 -7.30 -13.36 -24.97
N HIS A 174 -6.91 -12.08 -24.85
CA HIS A 174 -7.82 -11.00 -24.44
C HIS A 174 -8.58 -10.33 -25.59
N LYS A 175 -8.17 -10.59 -26.84
CA LYS A 175 -8.69 -9.92 -28.04
C LYS A 175 -8.45 -8.41 -28.02
N ILE A 176 -7.25 -8.01 -27.60
CA ILE A 176 -6.82 -6.61 -27.50
C ILE A 176 -5.59 -6.35 -28.38
N THR A 177 -5.19 -5.09 -28.48
CA THR A 177 -3.90 -4.67 -29.06
C THR A 177 -3.04 -4.01 -27.98
N ILE A 178 -1.77 -4.39 -27.90
CA ILE A 178 -0.83 -3.92 -26.89
C ILE A 178 0.32 -3.16 -27.57
N PRO A 179 0.27 -1.81 -27.60
CA PRO A 179 1.34 -0.97 -28.12
C PRO A 179 2.66 -1.11 -27.35
N ASP A 180 3.78 -0.78 -28.00
CA ASP A 180 5.12 -0.81 -27.40
C ASP A 180 5.24 0.09 -26.16
N GLU A 181 4.62 1.27 -26.19
CA GLU A 181 4.60 2.21 -25.07
C GLU A 181 3.92 1.63 -23.82
N THR A 182 2.93 0.75 -24.01
CA THR A 182 2.23 0.08 -22.91
C THR A 182 3.13 -0.95 -22.23
N LEU A 183 3.99 -1.64 -22.98
CA LEU A 183 4.96 -2.58 -22.41
C LEU A 183 6.06 -1.87 -21.61
N ASP A 184 6.57 -0.75 -22.13
CA ASP A 184 7.54 0.10 -21.41
C ASP A 184 6.92 0.66 -20.13
N SER A 185 5.69 1.18 -20.22
CA SER A 185 4.93 1.67 -19.08
C SER A 185 4.71 0.57 -18.03
N ALA A 186 4.26 -0.63 -18.44
CA ALA A 186 4.04 -1.75 -17.53
C ALA A 186 5.32 -2.16 -16.79
N SER A 187 6.45 -2.22 -17.50
CA SER A 187 7.74 -2.56 -16.89
C SER A 187 8.20 -1.48 -15.91
N ARG A 188 8.18 -0.20 -16.29
CA ARG A 188 8.64 0.91 -15.45
C ARG A 188 7.75 1.15 -14.24
N LEU A 189 6.43 1.13 -14.43
CA LEU A 189 5.47 1.41 -13.36
C LEU A 189 5.41 0.24 -12.37
N SER A 190 5.38 -1.01 -12.86
CA SER A 190 5.43 -2.15 -11.93
C SER A 190 6.76 -2.20 -11.18
N ASP A 191 7.88 -1.85 -11.81
CA ASP A 191 9.16 -1.79 -11.12
C ASP A 191 9.19 -0.75 -10.00
N ARG A 192 8.70 0.45 -10.31
CA ARG A 192 8.74 1.59 -9.40
C ARG A 192 7.74 1.52 -8.25
N TYR A 193 6.54 0.98 -8.49
CA TYR A 193 5.43 1.07 -7.55
C TYR A 193 5.06 -0.25 -6.87
N ILE A 194 5.36 -1.41 -7.48
CA ILE A 194 5.10 -2.74 -6.91
C ILE A 194 6.43 -3.33 -6.41
N THR A 195 6.72 -3.11 -5.12
CA THR A 195 8.03 -3.41 -4.52
C THR A 195 8.12 -4.77 -3.83
N ASP A 196 6.99 -5.40 -3.52
CA ASP A 196 6.91 -6.72 -2.88
C ASP A 196 7.04 -7.90 -3.87
N ARG A 197 7.10 -7.60 -5.16
CA ARG A 197 7.27 -8.56 -6.26
C ARG A 197 8.44 -8.18 -7.17
N PHE A 198 8.89 -9.15 -7.95
CA PHE A 198 10.04 -9.02 -8.84
C PHE A 198 9.61 -9.02 -10.31
N LEU A 199 10.42 -8.38 -11.15
CA LEU A 199 10.31 -8.54 -12.60
C LEU A 199 10.72 -9.96 -13.02
N PRO A 200 10.24 -10.46 -14.17
CA PRO A 200 9.24 -9.85 -15.07
C PRO A 200 7.78 -10.09 -14.64
N ASP A 201 7.54 -10.99 -13.68
CA ASP A 201 6.22 -11.46 -13.23
C ASP A 201 5.22 -10.33 -12.97
N LYS A 202 5.59 -9.35 -12.12
CA LYS A 202 4.71 -8.22 -11.80
C LYS A 202 4.32 -7.36 -13.01
N ALA A 203 5.15 -7.29 -14.05
CA ALA A 203 4.84 -6.53 -15.26
C ALA A 203 3.89 -7.32 -16.18
N ILE A 204 4.08 -8.64 -16.24
CA ILE A 204 3.20 -9.56 -16.98
C ILE A 204 1.80 -9.51 -16.39
N ASP A 205 1.66 -9.65 -15.07
CA ASP A 205 0.34 -9.65 -14.43
C ASP A 205 -0.41 -8.31 -14.63
N VAL A 206 0.30 -7.18 -14.60
CA VAL A 206 -0.30 -5.86 -14.82
C VAL A 206 -0.88 -5.75 -16.24
N ILE A 207 -0.18 -6.29 -17.23
CA ILE A 207 -0.69 -6.34 -18.62
C ILE A 207 -1.86 -7.29 -18.73
N ASP A 208 -1.79 -8.45 -18.08
CA ASP A 208 -2.86 -9.45 -18.08
C ASP A 208 -4.16 -8.89 -17.51
N GLU A 209 -4.10 -8.22 -16.34
CA GLU A 209 -5.28 -7.61 -15.73
C GLU A 209 -5.79 -6.41 -16.53
N ALA A 210 -4.90 -5.57 -17.08
CA ALA A 210 -5.30 -4.47 -17.97
C ALA A 210 -6.03 -5.01 -19.20
N GLY A 211 -5.54 -6.10 -19.79
CA GLY A 211 -6.15 -6.77 -20.93
C GLY A 211 -7.51 -7.39 -20.60
N ALA A 212 -7.60 -8.11 -19.49
CA ALA A 212 -8.86 -8.68 -19.00
C ALA A 212 -9.92 -7.59 -18.79
N ARG A 213 -9.52 -6.47 -18.18
CA ARG A 213 -10.41 -5.32 -17.96
C ARG A 213 -10.88 -4.69 -19.26
N ALA A 214 -9.98 -4.43 -20.19
CA ALA A 214 -10.34 -3.85 -21.50
C ALA A 214 -11.30 -4.76 -22.27
N ARG A 215 -11.09 -6.09 -22.21
CA ARG A 215 -12.00 -7.08 -22.79
C ARG A 215 -13.39 -7.04 -22.15
N ILE A 216 -13.47 -6.97 -20.82
CA ILE A 216 -14.76 -6.88 -20.12
C ILE A 216 -15.47 -5.57 -20.48
N ALA A 217 -14.75 -4.45 -20.52
CA ALA A 217 -15.33 -3.16 -20.92
C ALA A 217 -15.89 -3.21 -22.36
N SER A 218 -15.22 -3.91 -23.28
CA SER A 218 -15.71 -4.11 -24.65
C SER A 218 -16.97 -4.98 -24.75
N GLN A 219 -17.32 -5.73 -23.69
CA GLN A 219 -18.54 -6.56 -23.66
C GLN A 219 -19.78 -5.81 -23.22
N VAL A 220 -19.63 -4.60 -22.68
CA VAL A 220 -20.76 -3.79 -22.22
C VAL A 220 -21.45 -3.17 -23.45
N PRO A 221 -22.77 -3.33 -23.61
CA PRO A 221 -23.51 -2.65 -24.67
C PRO A 221 -23.36 -1.13 -24.57
N PRO A 222 -23.37 -0.40 -25.69
CA PRO A 222 -23.28 1.05 -25.67
C PRO A 222 -24.52 1.69 -25.01
N PRO A 223 -24.41 2.89 -24.41
CA PRO A 223 -25.48 3.48 -23.58
C PRO A 223 -26.81 3.69 -24.32
N ASP A 224 -26.74 3.94 -25.62
CA ASP A 224 -27.90 4.07 -26.52
C ASP A 224 -28.75 2.79 -26.60
N MET A 225 -28.16 1.61 -26.33
CA MET A 225 -28.92 0.35 -26.24
C MET A 225 -29.84 0.30 -25.02
N ASP A 226 -29.44 0.91 -23.90
CA ASP A 226 -30.29 0.94 -22.71
C ASP A 226 -31.41 1.97 -22.87
N GLU A 227 -31.13 3.12 -23.50
CA GLU A 227 -32.17 4.10 -23.89
C GLU A 227 -33.25 3.48 -24.80
N LEU A 228 -32.86 2.68 -25.80
CA LEU A 228 -33.80 1.99 -26.69
C LEU A 228 -34.64 0.91 -25.96
N LYS A 229 -34.06 0.23 -24.97
CA LYS A 229 -34.80 -0.75 -24.15
C LYS A 229 -35.81 -0.07 -23.24
N ASP A 230 -35.45 1.07 -22.66
CA ASP A 230 -36.35 1.88 -21.84
C ASP A 230 -37.51 2.39 -22.71
N GLU A 231 -37.23 2.92 -23.91
CA GLU A 231 -38.25 3.32 -24.91
C GLU A 231 -39.19 2.15 -25.25
N LEU A 232 -38.64 0.94 -25.48
CA LEU A 232 -39.42 -0.26 -25.75
C LEU A 232 -40.32 -0.64 -24.56
N SER A 233 -39.83 -0.51 -23.33
CA SER A 233 -40.59 -0.81 -22.11
C SER A 233 -41.77 0.14 -21.95
N GLU A 234 -41.54 1.44 -22.13
CA GLU A 234 -42.61 2.45 -22.05
C GLU A 234 -43.70 2.23 -23.10
N ILE A 235 -43.31 1.94 -24.35
CA ILE A 235 -44.27 1.64 -25.43
C ILE A 235 -45.05 0.36 -25.12
N SER A 236 -44.39 -0.66 -24.56
CA SER A 236 -45.03 -1.93 -24.19
C SER A 236 -46.09 -1.73 -23.11
N GLU A 237 -45.78 -0.95 -22.07
CA GLU A 237 -46.72 -0.61 -20.99
C GLU A 237 -47.92 0.19 -21.51
N ARG A 238 -47.66 1.20 -22.36
CA ARG A 238 -48.71 2.01 -23.01
C ARG A 238 -49.62 1.15 -23.88
N LYS A 239 -49.05 0.20 -24.65
CA LYS A 239 -49.79 -0.75 -25.48
C LYS A 239 -50.67 -1.65 -24.65
N GLU A 240 -50.15 -2.21 -23.56
CA GLU A 240 -50.96 -3.02 -22.63
C GLU A 240 -52.10 -2.23 -22.00
N SER A 241 -51.87 -0.96 -21.64
CA SER A 241 -52.94 -0.09 -21.13
C SER A 241 -54.03 0.13 -22.18
N ALA A 242 -53.66 0.45 -23.43
CA ALA A 242 -54.62 0.62 -24.52
C ALA A 242 -55.45 -0.65 -24.79
N ILE A 243 -54.83 -1.83 -24.67
CA ILE A 243 -55.53 -3.12 -24.78
C ILE A 243 -56.53 -3.30 -23.62
N ARG A 244 -56.13 -2.98 -22.38
CA ARG A 244 -57.01 -3.04 -21.19
C ARG A 244 -58.21 -2.11 -21.33
N ASP A 245 -57.98 -0.93 -21.90
CA ASP A 245 -59.01 0.10 -22.12
C ASP A 245 -59.87 -0.16 -23.38
N GLN A 246 -59.64 -1.28 -24.09
CA GLN A 246 -60.30 -1.65 -25.34
C GLN A 246 -60.13 -0.64 -26.50
N ASP A 247 -59.10 0.21 -26.42
CA ASP A 247 -58.70 1.12 -27.50
C ASP A 247 -57.80 0.38 -28.49
N PHE A 248 -58.45 -0.39 -29.37
CA PHE A 248 -57.77 -1.26 -30.33
C PHE A 248 -57.03 -0.49 -31.43
N GLU A 249 -57.45 0.74 -31.75
CA GLU A 249 -56.80 1.59 -32.75
C GLU A 249 -55.46 2.10 -32.21
N ARG A 250 -55.47 2.65 -30.98
CA ARG A 250 -54.23 3.08 -30.32
C ARG A 250 -53.27 1.94 -30.01
N ALA A 251 -53.81 0.76 -29.64
CA ALA A 251 -53.00 -0.43 -29.43
C ALA A 251 -52.33 -0.92 -30.73
N ALA A 252 -52.98 -0.74 -31.89
CA ALA A 252 -52.38 -1.10 -33.19
C ALA A 252 -51.23 -0.15 -33.57
N GLU A 253 -51.39 1.16 -33.36
CA GLU A 253 -50.32 2.15 -33.55
C GLU A 253 -49.11 1.84 -32.66
N LEU A 254 -49.33 1.63 -31.36
CA LEU A 254 -48.27 1.32 -30.41
C LEU A 254 -47.56 0.00 -30.70
N ARG A 255 -48.27 -1.00 -31.25
CA ARG A 255 -47.66 -2.25 -31.72
C ARG A 255 -46.72 -2.01 -32.91
N ASP A 256 -47.09 -1.12 -33.82
CA ASP A 256 -46.26 -0.80 -34.98
C ASP A 256 -45.03 0.04 -34.55
N GLU A 257 -45.19 0.97 -33.60
CA GLU A 257 -44.10 1.69 -32.93
C GLU A 257 -43.14 0.72 -32.21
N GLU A 258 -43.67 -0.19 -31.39
CA GLU A 258 -42.90 -1.23 -30.69
C GLU A 258 -42.09 -2.08 -31.67
N ARG A 259 -42.68 -2.49 -32.78
CA ARG A 259 -41.98 -3.26 -33.82
C ARG A 259 -40.84 -2.46 -34.44
N GLY A 260 -41.03 -1.15 -34.62
CA GLY A 260 -39.99 -0.23 -35.09
C GLY A 260 -38.81 -0.15 -34.12
N VAL A 261 -39.07 0.04 -32.83
CA VAL A 261 -38.03 0.10 -31.78
C VAL A 261 -37.32 -1.25 -31.64
N GLN A 262 -38.05 -2.37 -31.66
CA GLN A 262 -37.45 -3.71 -31.67
C GLN A 262 -36.50 -3.93 -32.86
N GLN A 263 -36.84 -3.39 -34.03
CA GLN A 263 -35.97 -3.48 -35.19
C GLN A 263 -34.71 -2.63 -35.01
N ARG A 264 -34.84 -1.40 -34.51
CA ARG A 264 -33.69 -0.53 -34.18
C ARG A 264 -32.74 -1.19 -33.17
N ILE A 265 -33.28 -1.84 -32.13
CA ILE A 265 -32.48 -2.61 -31.16
C ILE A 265 -31.73 -3.74 -31.85
N ARG A 266 -32.40 -4.53 -32.71
CA ARG A 266 -31.76 -5.62 -33.46
C ARG A 266 -30.64 -5.12 -34.37
N ASP A 267 -30.94 -4.11 -35.19
CA ASP A 267 -29.96 -3.54 -36.12
C ASP A 267 -28.75 -2.96 -35.36
N ARG A 268 -29.01 -2.27 -34.24
CA ARG A 268 -27.95 -1.71 -33.40
C ARG A 268 -27.11 -2.81 -32.74
N GLN A 269 -27.75 -3.86 -32.23
CA GLN A 269 -27.05 -5.00 -31.64
C GLN A 269 -26.18 -5.73 -32.67
N GLU A 270 -26.69 -5.97 -33.88
CA GLU A 270 -25.92 -6.57 -34.98
C GLU A 270 -24.72 -5.69 -35.36
N SER A 271 -24.93 -4.38 -35.52
CA SER A 271 -23.84 -3.44 -35.81
C SER A 271 -22.75 -3.44 -34.74
N TRP A 272 -23.14 -3.49 -33.46
CA TRP A 272 -22.22 -3.54 -32.34
C TRP A 272 -21.46 -4.87 -32.28
N GLU A 273 -22.11 -6.00 -32.55
CA GLU A 273 -21.45 -7.31 -32.63
C GLU A 273 -20.45 -7.39 -33.79
N GLU A 274 -20.74 -6.75 -34.92
CA GLU A 274 -19.80 -6.62 -36.04
C GLU A 274 -18.61 -5.71 -35.71
N GLU A 275 -18.87 -4.53 -35.14
CA GLU A 275 -17.82 -3.61 -34.66
C GLU A 275 -16.89 -4.30 -33.65
N ARG A 276 -17.46 -5.10 -32.74
CA ARG A 276 -16.68 -5.87 -31.75
C ARG A 276 -15.84 -6.99 -32.35
N LYS A 277 -16.29 -7.62 -33.42
CA LYS A 277 -15.51 -8.66 -34.12
C LYS A 277 -14.33 -8.05 -34.88
N GLN A 278 -14.50 -6.84 -35.40
CA GLN A 278 -13.49 -6.15 -36.21
C GLN A 278 -12.50 -5.34 -35.37
N ASN A 279 -12.93 -4.76 -34.25
CA ASN A 279 -12.12 -3.87 -33.43
C ASN A 279 -11.59 -4.58 -32.18
N ARG A 280 -10.27 -4.78 -32.13
CA ARG A 280 -9.56 -5.10 -30.89
C ARG A 280 -9.29 -3.79 -30.14
N PRO A 281 -9.80 -3.60 -28.91
CA PRO A 281 -9.47 -2.40 -28.15
C PRO A 281 -7.97 -2.36 -27.86
N SER A 282 -7.37 -1.18 -27.98
CA SER A 282 -5.96 -0.98 -27.64
C SER A 282 -5.84 -0.57 -26.18
N ILE A 283 -4.90 -1.18 -25.45
CA ILE A 283 -4.58 -0.78 -24.07
C ILE A 283 -3.41 0.19 -24.07
N GLY A 284 -3.58 1.37 -23.50
CA GLY A 284 -2.55 2.39 -23.39
C GLY A 284 -1.80 2.36 -22.06
N PRO A 285 -0.86 3.31 -21.86
CA PRO A 285 -0.18 3.49 -20.58
C PRO A 285 -1.12 3.84 -19.40
N GLU A 286 -2.30 4.39 -19.67
CA GLU A 286 -3.25 4.80 -18.64
C GLU A 286 -3.95 3.61 -17.98
N GLU A 287 -4.32 2.59 -18.77
CA GLU A 287 -4.89 1.34 -18.25
C GLU A 287 -3.91 0.65 -17.31
N VAL A 288 -2.64 0.56 -17.72
CA VAL A 288 -1.54 0.04 -16.89
C VAL A 288 -1.41 0.84 -15.60
N ALA A 289 -1.34 2.17 -15.69
CA ALA A 289 -1.22 3.03 -14.52
C ALA A 289 -2.42 2.85 -13.56
N PHE A 290 -3.63 2.67 -14.09
CA PHE A 290 -4.80 2.37 -13.28
C PHE A 290 -4.66 1.05 -12.53
N ILE A 291 -4.22 -0.03 -13.19
CA ILE A 291 -4.05 -1.35 -12.54
C ILE A 291 -3.01 -1.26 -11.44
N VAL A 292 -1.85 -0.67 -11.72
CA VAL A 292 -0.80 -0.43 -10.71
C VAL A 292 -1.37 0.41 -9.56
N SER A 293 -2.18 1.42 -9.86
CA SER A 293 -2.80 2.26 -8.82
C SER A 293 -3.76 1.48 -7.94
N ARG A 294 -4.55 0.59 -8.53
CA ARG A 294 -5.51 -0.25 -7.81
C ARG A 294 -4.81 -1.27 -6.92
N TRP A 295 -3.75 -1.89 -7.40
CA TRP A 295 -2.97 -2.88 -6.65
C TRP A 295 -2.27 -2.27 -5.44
N THR A 296 -1.74 -1.08 -5.64
CA THR A 296 -0.88 -0.42 -4.66
C THR A 296 -1.63 0.59 -3.79
N GLY A 297 -2.82 1.02 -4.19
CA GLY A 297 -3.57 2.13 -3.60
C GLY A 297 -3.04 3.51 -3.98
N ILE A 298 -2.08 3.61 -4.91
CA ILE A 298 -1.34 4.84 -5.20
C ILE A 298 -1.78 5.41 -6.54
N PRO A 299 -2.14 6.69 -6.66
CA PRO A 299 -2.32 7.32 -7.97
C PRO A 299 -1.00 7.31 -8.77
N VAL A 300 -0.89 6.46 -9.79
CA VAL A 300 0.31 6.27 -10.63
C VAL A 300 0.24 7.07 -11.92
N THR A 301 -0.93 7.62 -12.26
CA THR A 301 -1.05 8.55 -13.38
C THR A 301 -0.14 9.76 -13.17
N ARG A 302 0.48 10.27 -14.25
CA ARG A 302 1.16 11.58 -14.22
C ARG A 302 0.25 12.57 -13.51
N LEU A 303 0.84 13.44 -12.67
CA LEU A 303 0.16 14.51 -11.94
C LEU A 303 -1.00 15.02 -12.81
N ARG A 304 -2.22 14.58 -12.51
CA ARG A 304 -3.38 15.09 -13.24
C ARG A 304 -3.44 16.58 -12.94
N GLN A 305 -4.03 17.40 -13.82
CA GLN A 305 -4.26 18.82 -13.49
C GLN A 305 -4.86 18.96 -12.09
N ALA A 306 -5.81 18.09 -11.74
CA ALA A 306 -6.40 18.00 -10.41
C ALA A 306 -5.40 17.70 -9.27
N GLU A 307 -4.39 16.84 -9.46
CA GLU A 307 -3.39 16.56 -8.41
C GLU A 307 -2.40 17.72 -8.26
N THR A 308 -2.01 18.33 -9.39
CA THR A 308 -1.16 19.53 -9.38
C THR A 308 -1.86 20.67 -8.66
N GLU A 309 -3.12 20.92 -8.98
CA GLU A 309 -3.93 21.96 -8.36
C GLU A 309 -4.14 21.70 -6.87
N ARG A 310 -4.39 20.44 -6.47
CA ARG A 310 -4.41 20.04 -5.06
C ARG A 310 -3.08 20.35 -4.35
N LEU A 311 -1.94 20.03 -4.96
CA LEU A 311 -0.62 20.31 -4.39
C LEU A 311 -0.29 21.80 -4.35
N VAL A 312 -0.80 22.60 -5.29
CA VAL A 312 -0.65 24.06 -5.29
C VAL A 312 -1.44 24.68 -4.14
N ASN A 313 -2.63 24.15 -3.84
CA ASN A 313 -3.51 24.58 -2.75
C ASN A 313 -3.32 23.73 -1.47
N MET A 314 -2.15 23.12 -1.30
CA MET A 314 -1.89 22.19 -0.19
C MET A 314 -2.00 22.88 1.17
N GLU A 315 -1.50 24.10 1.27
CA GLU A 315 -1.57 24.91 2.47
C GLU A 315 -3.03 25.12 2.92
N ASP A 316 -3.92 25.52 2.00
CA ASP A 316 -5.35 25.72 2.27
C ASP A 316 -6.04 24.43 2.71
N GLU A 317 -5.74 23.30 2.04
CA GLU A 317 -6.30 21.99 2.39
C GLU A 317 -5.87 21.53 3.79
N LEU A 318 -4.61 21.77 4.17
CA LEU A 318 -4.12 21.47 5.52
C LEU A 318 -4.76 22.38 6.57
N HIS A 319 -4.98 23.66 6.25
CA HIS A 319 -5.61 24.63 7.15
C HIS A 319 -7.08 24.34 7.46
N LYS A 320 -7.78 23.55 6.64
CA LYS A 320 -9.14 23.06 6.97
C LYS A 320 -9.19 22.25 8.28
N ARG A 321 -8.04 21.74 8.72
CA ARG A 321 -7.92 20.86 9.90
C ARG A 321 -6.87 21.32 10.91
N VAL A 322 -5.78 21.90 10.45
CA VAL A 322 -4.69 22.39 11.30
C VAL A 322 -4.82 23.90 11.43
N VAL A 323 -5.04 24.37 12.66
CA VAL A 323 -5.20 25.79 12.96
C VAL A 323 -3.85 26.40 13.33
N GLY A 324 -3.52 27.53 12.70
CA GLY A 324 -2.23 28.20 12.82
C GLY A 324 -1.08 27.36 12.26
N GLN A 325 0.13 27.57 12.80
CA GLN A 325 1.35 26.88 12.37
C GLN A 325 1.68 27.11 10.89
N ASP A 326 1.44 28.32 10.40
CA ASP A 326 1.59 28.67 8.97
C ASP A 326 3.02 28.38 8.47
N ASP A 327 4.04 28.75 9.25
CA ASP A 327 5.45 28.45 8.99
C ASP A 327 5.71 26.94 8.80
N ALA A 328 5.03 26.10 9.59
CA ALA A 328 5.19 24.64 9.54
C ALA A 328 4.55 24.07 8.27
N ILE A 329 3.32 24.50 7.97
CA ILE A 329 2.55 24.06 6.82
C ILE A 329 3.25 24.49 5.53
N GLU A 330 3.75 25.72 5.46
CA GLU A 330 4.46 26.23 4.30
C GLU A 330 5.78 25.48 4.04
N ALA A 331 6.58 25.23 5.09
CA ALA A 331 7.84 24.50 4.96
C ALA A 331 7.64 23.07 4.41
N ILE A 332 6.64 22.36 4.94
CA ILE A 332 6.29 20.99 4.52
C ILE A 332 5.77 21.00 3.07
N SER A 333 4.86 21.91 2.75
CA SER A 333 4.24 22.02 1.43
C SER A 333 5.28 22.32 0.35
N ARG A 334 6.24 23.21 0.63
CA ARG A 334 7.38 23.49 -0.26
C ARG A 334 8.25 22.23 -0.48
N ALA A 335 8.59 21.50 0.58
CA ALA A 335 9.42 20.30 0.48
C ALA A 335 8.74 19.18 -0.32
N ILE A 336 7.44 18.97 -0.12
CA ILE A 336 6.65 17.97 -0.84
C ILE A 336 6.49 18.35 -2.30
N ARG A 337 6.18 19.62 -2.61
CA ARG A 337 6.11 20.11 -3.99
C ARG A 337 7.43 19.88 -4.74
N ARG A 338 8.58 20.13 -4.10
CA ARG A 338 9.90 19.82 -4.70
C ARG A 338 10.06 18.34 -5.03
N SER A 339 9.64 17.46 -4.12
CA SER A 339 9.68 16.01 -4.35
C SER A 339 8.77 15.58 -5.49
N ARG A 340 7.52 16.04 -5.49
CA ARG A 340 6.51 15.72 -6.54
C ARG A 340 6.84 16.31 -7.91
N ALA A 341 7.52 17.45 -7.96
CA ALA A 341 8.05 18.03 -9.19
C ALA A 341 9.29 17.29 -9.75
N GLY A 342 9.78 16.24 -9.07
CA GLY A 342 10.96 15.49 -9.49
C GLY A 342 12.29 16.25 -9.30
N LEU A 343 12.28 17.32 -8.49
CA LEU A 343 13.47 18.13 -8.21
C LEU A 343 14.28 17.60 -7.00
N LYS A 344 13.77 16.60 -6.29
CA LYS A 344 14.43 15.93 -5.17
C LYS A 344 15.13 14.63 -5.63
N ASP A 345 16.19 14.23 -4.95
CA ASP A 345 16.84 12.93 -5.18
C ASP A 345 15.82 11.80 -4.99
N PRO A 346 15.57 10.96 -6.03
CA PRO A 346 14.61 9.85 -5.96
C PRO A 346 15.02 8.74 -4.99
N ARG A 347 16.27 8.74 -4.49
CA ARG A 347 16.75 7.77 -3.51
C ARG A 347 16.35 8.12 -2.08
N ARG A 348 15.86 9.33 -1.79
CA ARG A 348 15.52 9.75 -0.42
C ARG A 348 14.01 9.74 -0.18
N PRO A 349 13.54 9.70 1.08
CA PRO A 349 12.12 9.86 1.40
C PRO A 349 11.53 11.15 0.81
N ILE A 350 10.22 11.22 0.62
CA ILE A 350 9.51 12.39 0.05
C ILE A 350 9.85 13.65 0.84
N GLY A 351 9.87 13.55 2.17
CA GLY A 351 10.22 14.63 3.08
C GLY A 351 10.71 14.04 4.40
N SER A 352 11.67 14.69 5.06
CA SER A 352 12.10 14.38 6.41
C SER A 352 12.10 15.62 7.29
N PHE A 353 11.37 15.58 8.40
CA PHE A 353 11.16 16.76 9.25
C PHE A 353 11.30 16.44 10.74
N ILE A 354 11.87 17.39 11.49
CA ILE A 354 11.79 17.39 12.96
C ILE A 354 10.75 18.43 13.39
N PHE A 355 9.71 17.99 14.09
CA PHE A 355 8.68 18.86 14.66
C PHE A 355 8.98 19.11 16.13
N SER A 356 9.40 20.33 16.45
CA SER A 356 9.72 20.74 17.82
C SER A 356 8.70 21.74 18.36
N GLY A 357 8.32 21.60 19.63
CA GLY A 357 7.38 22.53 20.27
C GLY A 357 6.65 21.89 21.46
N PRO A 358 5.83 22.68 22.18
CA PRO A 358 5.11 22.17 23.35
C PRO A 358 4.08 21.09 23.00
N THR A 359 3.66 20.34 24.02
CA THR A 359 2.65 19.31 23.83
C THR A 359 1.29 19.95 23.57
N GLY A 360 0.55 19.41 22.58
CA GLY A 360 -0.83 19.83 22.30
C GLY A 360 -0.98 21.02 21.37
N VAL A 361 0.07 21.41 20.64
CA VAL A 361 0.02 22.50 19.63
C VAL A 361 -0.27 22.05 18.19
N GLY A 362 -0.40 20.74 17.94
CA GLY A 362 -0.80 20.22 16.62
C GLY A 362 0.24 19.39 15.86
N LYS A 363 1.42 19.09 16.43
CA LYS A 363 2.48 18.27 15.77
C LYS A 363 1.94 16.96 15.14
N THR A 364 1.26 16.14 15.94
CA THR A 364 0.67 14.87 15.49
C THR A 364 -0.54 15.08 14.56
N GLU A 365 -1.27 16.18 14.74
CA GLU A 365 -2.44 16.48 13.91
C GLU A 365 -2.03 16.87 12.49
N LEU A 366 -0.94 17.64 12.35
CA LEU A 366 -0.35 17.95 11.05
C LEU A 366 0.13 16.70 10.33
N ALA A 367 0.78 15.77 11.03
CA ALA A 367 1.18 14.47 10.46
C ALA A 367 -0.04 13.67 9.95
N ARG A 368 -1.15 13.69 10.70
CA ARG A 368 -2.40 13.02 10.32
C ARG A 368 -3.07 13.68 9.12
N ALA A 369 -3.18 15.01 9.12
CA ALA A 369 -3.71 15.79 8.01
C ALA A 369 -2.89 15.55 6.74
N LEU A 370 -1.56 15.44 6.88
CA LEU A 370 -0.66 15.13 5.79
C LEU A 370 -0.88 13.73 5.20
N ALA A 371 -1.06 12.72 6.05
CA ALA A 371 -1.34 11.36 5.60
C ALA A 371 -2.64 11.30 4.78
N GLU A 372 -3.71 11.92 5.27
CA GLU A 372 -5.00 11.99 4.58
C GLU A 372 -4.90 12.80 3.28
N PHE A 373 -4.18 13.91 3.27
CA PHE A 373 -4.03 14.73 2.07
C PHE A 373 -3.23 14.01 0.98
N LEU A 374 -2.06 13.45 1.32
CA LEU A 374 -1.14 12.84 0.34
C LEU A 374 -1.57 11.45 -0.12
N PHE A 375 -2.16 10.65 0.77
CA PHE A 375 -2.42 9.23 0.51
C PHE A 375 -3.92 8.89 0.52
N ALA A 376 -4.80 9.88 0.73
CA ALA A 376 -6.25 9.68 0.82
C ALA A 376 -6.68 8.63 1.88
N ASP A 377 -5.79 8.33 2.83
CA ASP A 377 -5.97 7.31 3.84
C ASP A 377 -5.41 7.80 5.19
N ARG A 378 -6.27 7.88 6.21
CA ARG A 378 -5.87 8.25 7.58
C ARG A 378 -4.99 7.19 8.23
N GLU A 379 -5.15 5.93 7.84
CA GLU A 379 -4.36 4.83 8.36
C GLU A 379 -2.98 4.73 7.68
N ALA A 380 -2.69 5.57 6.68
CA ALA A 380 -1.34 5.75 6.15
C ALA A 380 -0.40 6.46 7.12
N LEU A 381 -0.86 6.85 8.32
CA LEU A 381 -0.02 7.32 9.42
C LEU A 381 0.52 6.13 10.23
N ILE A 382 1.79 5.79 10.01
CA ILE A 382 2.52 4.80 10.83
C ILE A 382 3.12 5.54 12.02
N ARG A 383 2.57 5.31 13.21
CA ARG A 383 3.03 5.96 14.45
C ARG A 383 3.88 5.01 15.28
N VAL A 384 5.05 5.46 15.71
CA VAL A 384 5.96 4.72 16.56
C VAL A 384 6.42 5.63 17.70
N ASP A 385 6.20 5.19 18.94
CA ASP A 385 6.61 5.92 20.15
C ASP A 385 8.06 5.57 20.51
N MET A 386 8.96 6.55 20.43
CA MET A 386 10.39 6.33 20.72
C MET A 386 10.69 6.12 22.21
N SER A 387 9.76 6.41 23.10
CA SER A 387 9.86 6.05 24.51
C SER A 387 9.84 4.52 24.73
N GLU A 388 9.29 3.73 23.79
CA GLU A 388 9.40 2.27 23.83
C GLU A 388 10.76 1.73 23.38
N TYR A 389 11.61 2.61 22.83
CA TYR A 389 12.90 2.27 22.20
C TYR A 389 14.11 2.89 22.91
N MET A 390 13.97 3.17 24.21
CA MET A 390 15.03 3.76 25.06
C MET A 390 16.21 2.80 25.30
N GLU A 391 15.95 1.49 25.30
CA GLU A 391 16.93 0.47 25.66
C GLU A 391 17.50 -0.23 24.42
N LYS A 392 18.79 -0.58 24.44
CA LYS A 392 19.47 -1.16 23.27
C LYS A 392 18.76 -2.39 22.68
N PHE A 393 18.25 -3.30 23.51
CA PHE A 393 17.59 -4.50 23.03
C PHE A 393 16.22 -4.23 22.39
N SER A 394 15.54 -3.16 22.79
CA SER A 394 14.24 -2.78 22.25
C SER A 394 14.32 -2.29 20.80
N VAL A 395 15.47 -1.76 20.37
CA VAL A 395 15.75 -1.33 18.98
C VAL A 395 15.55 -2.47 17.99
N SER A 396 15.90 -3.70 18.38
CA SER A 396 15.66 -4.89 17.55
C SER A 396 14.18 -5.09 17.21
N ARG A 397 13.24 -4.63 18.05
CA ARG A 397 11.81 -4.72 17.74
C ARG A 397 11.38 -3.83 16.56
N LEU A 398 12.14 -2.78 16.21
CA LEU A 398 11.84 -1.95 15.01
C LEU A 398 12.11 -2.70 13.70
N ILE A 399 13.19 -3.48 13.66
CA ILE A 399 13.71 -4.15 12.46
C ILE A 399 13.55 -5.67 12.48
N GLY A 400 13.10 -6.26 13.59
CA GLY A 400 12.97 -7.69 13.82
C GLY A 400 14.10 -8.24 14.67
N ALA A 401 13.88 -9.34 15.39
CA ALA A 401 14.94 -9.97 16.16
C ALA A 401 15.98 -10.64 15.23
N PRO A 402 17.28 -10.65 15.57
CA PRO A 402 18.28 -11.39 14.80
C PRO A 402 18.07 -12.92 14.90
N PRO A 403 18.59 -13.69 13.93
CA PRO A 403 18.51 -15.16 13.95
C PRO A 403 18.94 -15.79 15.27
N GLY A 404 18.08 -16.61 15.86
CA GLY A 404 18.35 -17.34 17.11
C GLY A 404 17.83 -16.70 18.40
N TYR A 405 17.15 -15.55 18.32
CA TYR A 405 16.52 -14.89 19.47
C TYR A 405 15.00 -15.12 19.51
N VAL A 406 14.40 -15.05 20.72
CA VAL A 406 12.93 -15.13 20.89
C VAL A 406 12.28 -13.96 20.14
N GLY A 407 11.27 -14.25 19.32
CA GLY A 407 10.66 -13.26 18.41
C GLY A 407 11.29 -13.21 17.02
N TYR A 408 12.18 -14.14 16.67
CA TYR A 408 12.73 -14.28 15.31
C TYR A 408 11.69 -14.63 14.23
N GLU A 409 10.43 -14.91 14.55
CA GLU A 409 9.38 -15.03 13.52
C GLU A 409 8.63 -13.71 13.29
N ASP A 410 8.80 -12.72 14.18
CA ASP A 410 8.18 -11.41 14.04
C ASP A 410 9.08 -10.44 13.26
N SER A 411 8.68 -10.15 12.02
CA SER A 411 9.18 -9.00 11.26
C SER A 411 8.99 -7.71 12.08
N GLY A 412 10.02 -6.87 12.18
CA GLY A 412 10.02 -5.71 13.06
C GLY A 412 8.84 -4.75 12.85
N THR A 413 8.43 -4.05 13.90
CA THR A 413 7.23 -3.21 13.90
C THR A 413 7.25 -2.16 12.78
N LEU A 414 8.36 -1.43 12.63
CA LEU A 414 8.49 -0.38 11.63
C LEU A 414 8.67 -0.96 10.22
N THR A 415 9.60 -1.90 10.07
CA THR A 415 9.89 -2.55 8.78
C THR A 415 8.67 -3.27 8.20
N LYS A 416 7.89 -3.96 9.04
CA LYS A 416 6.63 -4.61 8.64
C LYS A 416 5.56 -3.60 8.24
N ALA A 417 5.38 -2.53 9.03
CA ALA A 417 4.37 -1.52 8.75
C ALA A 417 4.65 -0.80 7.43
N VAL A 418 5.90 -0.38 7.20
CA VAL A 418 6.31 0.29 5.97
C VAL A 418 6.30 -0.67 4.79
N ARG A 419 6.71 -1.94 4.96
CA ARG A 419 6.58 -2.93 3.88
C ARG A 419 5.13 -3.15 3.44
N ARG A 420 4.18 -3.13 4.39
CA ARG A 420 2.74 -3.26 4.09
C ARG A 420 2.17 -1.97 3.49
N ARG A 421 2.70 -0.80 3.88
CA ARG A 421 2.29 0.53 3.40
C ARG A 421 3.52 1.39 3.09
N PRO A 422 4.16 1.21 1.92
CA PRO A 422 5.37 1.95 1.55
C PRO A 422 5.11 3.45 1.34
N TYR A 423 3.85 3.81 1.14
CA TYR A 423 3.34 5.17 0.94
C TYR A 423 2.64 5.59 2.23
N SER A 424 3.40 6.20 3.12
CA SER A 424 2.94 6.49 4.46
C SER A 424 3.64 7.70 5.05
N VAL A 425 2.98 8.32 6.03
CA VAL A 425 3.64 9.25 6.94
C VAL A 425 4.15 8.42 8.12
N VAL A 426 5.46 8.37 8.30
CA VAL A 426 6.10 7.68 9.43
C VAL A 426 6.35 8.72 10.52
N LEU A 427 5.59 8.62 11.61
CA LEU A 427 5.68 9.51 12.77
C LEU A 427 6.44 8.82 13.90
N LEU A 428 7.66 9.31 14.16
CA LEU A 428 8.50 8.90 15.28
C LEU A 428 8.30 9.90 16.42
N ASP A 429 7.49 9.55 17.40
CA ASP A 429 7.16 10.45 18.52
C ASP A 429 8.24 10.43 19.59
N GLU A 430 8.54 11.61 20.17
CA GLU A 430 9.51 11.80 21.27
C GLU A 430 10.91 11.29 20.94
N ILE A 431 11.44 11.65 19.76
CA ILE A 431 12.71 11.14 19.24
C ILE A 431 13.91 11.35 20.17
N GLU A 432 13.87 12.36 21.05
CA GLU A 432 14.89 12.59 22.08
C GLU A 432 14.99 11.47 23.14
N LYS A 433 14.01 10.57 23.21
CA LYS A 433 14.00 9.41 24.12
C LYS A 433 14.62 8.17 23.50
N ALA A 434 14.77 8.12 22.19
CA ALA A 434 15.29 6.95 21.50
C ALA A 434 16.72 6.61 21.93
N HIS A 435 17.05 5.32 21.94
CA HIS A 435 18.43 4.88 22.05
C HIS A 435 19.29 5.35 20.86
N PRO A 436 20.58 5.70 21.03
CA PRO A 436 21.48 6.13 19.95
C PRO A 436 21.49 5.22 18.70
N ASP A 437 21.36 3.91 18.88
CA ASP A 437 21.33 2.94 17.77
C ASP A 437 20.13 3.13 16.83
N VAL A 438 19.02 3.75 17.28
CA VAL A 438 17.89 4.09 16.42
C VAL A 438 18.30 5.11 15.36
N PHE A 439 19.11 6.10 15.73
CA PHE A 439 19.57 7.14 14.80
C PHE A 439 20.44 6.57 13.68
N ASN A 440 21.23 5.53 13.95
CA ASN A 440 22.00 4.83 12.92
C ASN A 440 21.09 4.19 11.86
N LEU A 441 19.97 3.59 12.29
CA LEU A 441 18.95 3.05 11.38
C LEU A 441 18.28 4.18 10.57
N LEU A 442 17.98 5.31 11.22
CA LEU A 442 17.36 6.46 10.55
C LEU A 442 18.30 7.13 9.55
N LEU A 443 19.61 7.18 9.80
CA LEU A 443 20.58 7.68 8.83
C LEU A 443 20.52 6.88 7.52
N GLN A 444 20.41 5.56 7.59
CA GLN A 444 20.23 4.72 6.40
C GLN A 444 18.96 5.08 5.64
N VAL A 445 17.84 5.26 6.35
CA VAL A 445 16.56 5.66 5.76
C VAL A 445 16.64 7.05 5.11
N LEU A 446 17.28 8.01 5.78
CA LEU A 446 17.38 9.39 5.31
C LEU A 446 18.30 9.56 4.09
N ASP A 447 19.31 8.69 3.95
CA ASP A 447 20.32 8.75 2.88
C ASP A 447 19.97 7.87 1.68
N GLU A 448 19.60 6.61 1.93
CA GLU A 448 19.42 5.59 0.89
C GLU A 448 17.94 5.33 0.58
N GLY A 449 17.03 5.87 1.41
CA GLY A 449 15.60 5.65 1.29
C GLY A 449 15.20 4.20 1.49
N HIS A 450 16.03 3.40 2.16
CA HIS A 450 15.69 2.03 2.51
C HIS A 450 16.27 1.63 3.86
N LEU A 451 15.69 0.59 4.44
CA LEU A 451 16.16 -0.02 5.69
C LEU A 451 16.25 -1.52 5.49
N THR A 452 17.38 -2.12 5.83
CA THR A 452 17.53 -3.57 5.77
C THR A 452 17.12 -4.19 7.10
N ASP A 453 16.17 -5.11 7.08
CA ASP A 453 15.73 -5.83 8.27
C ASP A 453 16.76 -6.91 8.68
N ASN A 454 16.59 -7.51 9.87
CA ASN A 454 17.50 -8.54 10.36
C ASN A 454 17.42 -9.89 9.60
N TYR A 455 16.50 -10.02 8.63
CA TYR A 455 16.38 -11.15 7.72
C TYR A 455 17.06 -10.87 6.36
N GLY A 456 17.64 -9.67 6.19
CA GLY A 456 18.26 -9.25 4.93
C GLY A 456 17.27 -8.75 3.89
N ARG A 457 16.01 -8.46 4.27
CA ARG A 457 15.03 -7.85 3.36
C ARG A 457 15.23 -6.34 3.36
N VAL A 458 15.28 -5.76 2.17
CA VAL A 458 15.38 -4.32 1.98
C VAL A 458 13.96 -3.73 1.94
N ILE A 459 13.66 -2.82 2.86
CA ILE A 459 12.37 -2.15 2.97
C ILE A 459 12.50 -0.74 2.39
N ASP A 460 11.62 -0.37 1.46
CA ASP A 460 11.64 0.93 0.78
C ASP A 460 10.91 2.02 1.57
N PHE A 461 11.60 3.14 1.80
CA PHE A 461 11.14 4.36 2.45
C PHE A 461 11.10 5.58 1.51
N LYS A 462 11.49 5.45 0.23
CA LYS A 462 11.52 6.57 -0.74
C LYS A 462 10.18 7.27 -0.89
N ASN A 463 9.09 6.52 -0.69
CA ASN A 463 7.72 7.01 -0.81
C ASN A 463 7.08 7.41 0.53
N THR A 464 7.90 7.55 1.58
CA THR A 464 7.42 7.96 2.91
C THR A 464 7.69 9.43 3.18
N VAL A 465 6.87 10.03 4.05
CA VAL A 465 7.22 11.28 4.74
C VAL A 465 7.61 10.94 6.16
N LEU A 466 8.88 11.19 6.52
CA LEU A 466 9.40 10.93 7.85
C LEU A 466 9.21 12.17 8.73
N ILE A 467 8.47 12.04 9.82
CA ILE A 467 8.24 13.09 10.80
C ILE A 467 8.72 12.62 12.16
N MET A 468 9.58 13.40 12.79
CA MET A 468 10.11 13.11 14.12
C MET A 468 9.63 14.20 15.07
N THR A 469 8.86 13.87 16.10
CA THR A 469 8.41 14.87 17.06
C THR A 469 9.36 14.95 18.24
N SER A 470 9.61 16.18 18.71
CA SER A 470 10.39 16.42 19.91
C SER A 470 9.72 17.44 20.82
N ASN A 471 9.84 17.22 22.12
CA ASN A 471 9.38 18.17 23.14
C ASN A 471 10.54 19.01 23.72
N LEU A 472 11.74 18.92 23.13
CA LEU A 472 12.92 19.70 23.53
C LEU A 472 12.69 21.21 23.37
N GLY A 473 13.29 21.99 24.28
CA GLY A 473 13.12 23.45 24.33
C GLY A 473 11.75 23.91 24.88
N ALA A 474 10.69 23.10 24.87
CA ALA A 474 9.33 23.53 25.22
C ALA A 474 9.10 23.90 26.69
N ARG A 475 9.90 23.35 27.61
CA ARG A 475 9.78 23.59 29.07
C ARG A 475 10.16 25.01 29.47
N ASP A 476 11.04 25.64 28.70
CA ASP A 476 11.49 27.00 28.98
C ASP A 476 10.57 28.05 28.34
N ILE A 477 9.86 27.67 27.27
CA ILE A 477 8.86 28.51 26.58
C ILE A 477 7.72 28.86 27.52
N THR A 478 7.25 27.90 28.31
CA THR A 478 6.12 28.10 29.25
C THR A 478 6.51 28.83 30.53
N LYS A 479 7.80 28.91 30.87
CA LYS A 479 8.32 29.61 32.05
C LYS A 479 8.79 31.04 31.75
N GLY A 480 8.91 31.42 30.48
CA GLY A 480 9.47 32.69 29.99
C GLY A 480 8.60 33.94 30.15
N GLY A 481 7.70 33.99 31.14
CA GLY A 481 7.14 35.26 31.61
C GLY A 481 8.18 35.95 32.49
N GLY A 482 9.13 36.67 31.88
CA GLY A 482 10.15 37.42 32.61
C GLY A 482 9.53 38.37 33.64
N LEU A 483 10.08 38.40 34.85
CA LEU A 483 9.80 39.42 35.85
C LEU A 483 10.35 40.76 35.34
N GLY A 484 9.56 41.49 34.54
CA GLY A 484 9.98 42.77 33.96
C GLY A 484 8.89 43.40 33.10
N PHE A 485 8.57 44.67 33.39
CA PHE A 485 7.65 45.51 32.63
C PHE A 485 8.23 45.87 31.25
N HIS A 486 8.22 44.94 30.31
CA HIS A 486 8.36 45.27 28.89
C HIS A 486 7.34 44.45 28.10
N THR A 487 6.36 45.15 27.53
CA THR A 487 5.50 44.64 26.44
C THR A 487 6.39 44.37 25.24
N ALA A 488 6.98 43.17 25.18
CA ALA A 488 7.75 42.73 24.02
C ALA A 488 6.78 42.39 22.87
N ASP A 489 7.14 42.82 21.66
CA ASP A 489 6.44 42.53 20.41
C ASP A 489 6.36 41.01 20.19
N PRO A 490 5.18 40.40 19.95
CA PRO A 490 5.00 38.95 19.82
C PRO A 490 5.99 38.29 18.83
N GLN A 491 6.35 39.00 17.76
CA GLN A 491 7.27 38.52 16.73
C GLN A 491 8.71 38.39 17.25
N SER A 492 9.18 39.36 18.04
CA SER A 492 10.51 39.33 18.67
C SER A 492 10.65 38.17 19.67
N SER A 493 9.56 37.82 20.36
CA SER A 493 9.53 36.68 21.28
C SER A 493 9.60 35.33 20.55
N TYR A 494 9.09 35.24 19.32
CA TYR A 494 9.13 34.02 18.51
C TYR A 494 10.54 33.73 17.99
N ASP A 495 11.27 34.72 17.48
CA ASP A 495 12.63 34.50 16.98
C ASP A 495 13.59 34.05 18.09
N VAL A 496 13.46 34.64 19.28
CA VAL A 496 14.21 34.22 20.48
C VAL A 496 13.86 32.78 20.86
N MET A 497 12.59 32.41 20.84
CA MET A 497 12.12 31.05 21.10
C MET A 497 12.69 30.05 20.06
N LYS A 498 12.61 30.39 18.78
CA LYS A 498 13.09 29.57 17.66
C LYS A 498 14.58 29.30 17.77
N ASN A 499 15.38 30.31 18.07
CA ASN A 499 16.82 30.17 18.28
C ASN A 499 17.13 29.27 19.48
N LYS A 500 16.42 29.45 20.60
CA LYS A 500 16.60 28.60 21.78
C LYS A 500 16.22 27.14 21.52
N VAL A 501 15.13 26.89 20.80
CA VAL A 501 14.74 25.54 20.40
C VAL A 501 15.78 24.91 19.48
N ARG A 502 16.34 25.67 18.53
CA ARG A 502 17.43 25.21 17.66
C ARG A 502 18.67 24.81 18.45
N GLU A 503 19.12 25.65 19.38
CA GLU A 503 20.29 25.33 20.23
C GLU A 503 20.09 24.03 21.02
N GLU A 504 18.88 23.80 21.56
CA GLU A 504 18.58 22.57 22.31
C GLU A 504 18.54 21.32 21.40
N ILE A 505 18.07 21.47 20.15
CA ILE A 505 18.10 20.40 19.15
C ILE A 505 19.53 20.08 18.75
N GLU A 506 20.37 21.09 18.49
CA GLU A 506 21.79 20.93 18.15
C GLU A 506 22.61 20.30 19.29
N ARG A 507 22.19 20.49 20.54
CA ARG A 507 22.79 19.81 21.70
C ARG A 507 22.34 18.36 21.84
N ALA A 508 21.08 18.07 21.53
CA ALA A 508 20.50 16.75 21.73
C ALA A 508 20.84 15.77 20.59
N PHE A 509 20.97 16.25 19.35
CA PHE A 509 21.21 15.43 18.18
C PHE A 509 22.56 15.76 17.55
N ASN A 510 23.23 14.75 16.97
CA ASN A 510 24.50 14.98 16.29
C ASN A 510 24.30 15.76 14.98
N PRO A 511 25.29 16.57 14.55
CA PRO A 511 25.21 17.33 13.30
C PRO A 511 24.99 16.46 12.06
N GLU A 512 25.53 15.23 12.09
CA GLU A 512 25.35 14.27 10.99
C GLU A 512 23.87 13.98 10.74
N PHE A 513 23.10 13.67 11.77
CA PHE A 513 21.67 13.41 11.66
C PHE A 513 20.90 14.65 11.20
N LEU A 514 21.17 15.81 11.82
CA LEU A 514 20.46 17.05 11.49
C LEU A 514 20.67 17.46 10.01
N ASN A 515 21.87 17.26 9.47
CA ASN A 515 22.16 17.55 8.07
C ASN A 515 21.45 16.61 7.07
N ARG A 516 20.91 15.46 7.52
CA ARG A 516 20.12 14.54 6.69
C ARG A 516 18.61 14.80 6.75
N VAL A 517 18.16 15.66 7.65
CA VAL A 517 16.76 16.09 7.72
C VAL A 517 16.55 17.27 6.78
N ASP A 518 15.42 17.32 6.06
CA ASP A 518 15.15 18.43 5.13
C ASP A 518 14.91 19.75 5.86
N ASP A 519 14.19 19.72 7.00
CA ASP A 519 13.97 20.91 7.82
C ASP A 519 13.65 20.58 9.31
N THR A 520 13.95 21.52 10.19
CA THR A 520 13.54 21.51 11.60
C THR A 520 12.49 22.60 11.83
N ILE A 521 11.26 22.15 12.07
CA ILE A 521 10.07 22.98 12.14
C ILE A 521 9.70 23.23 13.60
N VAL A 522 9.59 24.51 13.96
CA VAL A 522 9.26 24.95 15.32
C VAL A 522 7.80 25.38 15.40
N PHE A 523 7.03 24.64 16.19
CA PHE A 523 5.62 24.92 16.45
C PHE A 523 5.48 25.94 17.58
N HIS A 524 4.60 26.91 17.37
CA HIS A 524 4.32 27.96 18.36
C HIS A 524 3.13 27.58 19.26
N PRO A 525 3.05 28.15 20.48
CA PRO A 525 1.84 28.07 21.30
C PRO A 525 0.61 28.59 20.54
N LEU A 526 -0.55 28.01 20.85
CA LEU A 526 -1.83 28.40 20.25
C LEU A 526 -2.39 29.64 20.96
N THR A 527 -2.92 30.59 20.19
CA THR A 527 -3.67 31.74 20.74
C THR A 527 -5.08 31.31 21.16
N ARG A 528 -5.75 32.15 21.97
CA ARG A 528 -7.13 31.88 22.40
C ARG A 528 -8.09 31.83 21.20
N GLU A 529 -7.90 32.67 20.20
CA GLU A 529 -8.70 32.65 18.97
C GLU A 529 -8.51 31.33 18.21
N GLN A 530 -7.26 30.89 18.04
CA GLN A 530 -6.94 29.61 17.38
C GLN A 530 -7.56 28.42 18.12
N ILE A 531 -7.66 28.47 19.44
CA ILE A 531 -8.32 27.42 20.21
C ILE A 531 -9.83 27.40 19.97
N GLY A 532 -10.47 28.56 19.81
CA GLY A 532 -11.87 28.67 19.39
C GLY A 532 -12.12 28.03 18.03
N GLU A 533 -11.26 28.27 17.05
CA GLU A 533 -11.32 27.60 15.74
C GLU A 533 -11.18 26.08 15.87
N ILE A 534 -10.28 25.59 16.73
CA ILE A 534 -10.14 24.15 17.00
C ILE A 534 -11.44 23.57 17.60
N VAL A 535 -12.12 24.31 18.49
CA VAL A 535 -13.42 23.89 19.03
C VAL A 535 -14.44 23.70 17.90
N HIS A 536 -14.53 24.65 16.96
CA HIS A 536 -15.41 24.50 15.79
C HIS A 536 -15.09 23.25 14.96
N ILE A 537 -13.81 22.95 14.75
CA ILE A 537 -13.38 21.74 14.02
C ILE A 537 -13.83 20.48 14.75
N LEU A 538 -13.61 20.40 16.06
CA LEU A 538 -13.99 19.23 16.88
C LEU A 538 -15.52 19.05 16.95
N LEU A 539 -16.28 20.14 16.92
CA LEU A 539 -17.74 20.10 16.94
C LEU A 539 -18.33 19.55 15.63
N LYS A 540 -17.60 19.52 14.51
CA LYS A 540 -18.08 18.88 13.27
C LYS A 540 -18.38 17.39 13.49
N ASP A 541 -17.56 16.69 14.28
CA ASP A 541 -17.78 15.28 14.61
C ASP A 541 -19.01 15.07 15.49
N VAL A 542 -19.34 16.06 16.34
CA VAL A 542 -20.56 16.05 17.17
C VAL A 542 -21.78 16.31 16.29
N ARG A 543 -21.73 17.34 15.43
CA ARG A 543 -22.82 17.67 14.49
C ARG A 543 -23.17 16.49 13.59
N LYS A 544 -22.17 15.83 13.02
CA LYS A 544 -22.39 14.67 12.15
C LYS A 544 -23.12 13.53 12.88
N ARG A 545 -22.74 13.22 14.13
CA ARG A 545 -23.42 12.20 14.94
C ARG A 545 -24.86 12.58 15.27
N LEU A 546 -25.16 13.88 15.41
CA LEU A 546 -26.51 14.36 15.65
C LEU A 546 -27.36 14.35 14.37
N GLU A 547 -26.77 14.63 13.21
CA GLU A 547 -27.45 14.53 11.91
C GLU A 547 -27.96 13.11 11.63
N ASP A 548 -27.20 12.08 12.03
CA ASP A 548 -27.62 10.67 11.94
C ASP A 548 -28.88 10.36 12.79
N GLU A 549 -29.13 11.17 13.83
CA GLU A 549 -30.32 11.12 14.70
C GLU A 549 -31.38 12.17 14.31
N GLU A 550 -31.27 12.77 13.12
CA GLU A 550 -32.13 13.85 12.61
C GLU A 550 -32.14 15.12 13.49
N LEU A 551 -31.06 15.39 14.24
CA LEU A 551 -30.91 16.57 15.09
C LEU A 551 -29.88 17.55 14.50
N THR A 552 -30.14 18.85 14.65
CA THR A 552 -29.19 19.90 14.23
C THR A 552 -28.69 20.69 15.43
N LEU A 553 -27.43 21.14 15.40
CA LEU A 553 -26.78 21.82 16.53
C LEU A 553 -26.23 23.19 16.13
N LYS A 554 -26.78 24.24 16.75
CA LYS A 554 -26.26 25.60 16.76
C LYS A 554 -25.63 25.89 18.12
N ILE A 555 -24.44 26.49 18.11
CA ILE A 555 -23.71 26.87 19.32
C ILE A 555 -23.39 28.36 19.26
N SER A 556 -23.57 29.08 20.36
CA SER A 556 -23.25 30.50 20.47
C SER A 556 -21.75 30.73 20.67
N ASP A 557 -21.27 31.94 20.35
CA ASP A 557 -19.88 32.33 20.62
C ASP A 557 -19.55 32.28 22.11
N ALA A 558 -20.52 32.60 22.99
CA ALA A 558 -20.36 32.53 24.44
C ALA A 558 -20.15 31.08 24.93
N ALA A 559 -20.86 30.12 24.34
CA ALA A 559 -20.65 28.70 24.63
C ALA A 559 -19.28 28.21 24.14
N ILE A 560 -18.80 28.73 23.00
CA ILE A 560 -17.45 28.43 22.50
C ILE A 560 -16.40 28.99 23.46
N ASP A 561 -16.53 30.25 23.86
CA ASP A 561 -15.60 30.89 24.81
C ASP A 561 -15.52 30.13 26.13
N PHE A 562 -16.66 29.62 26.61
CA PHE A 562 -16.71 28.75 27.78
C PHE A 562 -15.94 27.44 27.57
N LEU A 563 -16.13 26.77 26.43
CA LEU A 563 -15.39 25.55 26.09
C LEU A 563 -13.88 25.79 25.94
N VAL A 564 -13.50 26.94 25.36
CA VAL A 564 -12.10 27.38 25.28
C VAL A 564 -11.53 27.59 26.68
N GLU A 565 -12.24 28.26 27.59
CA GLU A 565 -11.79 28.48 28.95
C GLU A 565 -11.61 27.17 29.74
N LYS A 566 -12.58 26.26 29.64
CA LYS A 566 -12.52 24.96 30.35
C LYS A 566 -11.55 23.95 29.71
N GLY A 567 -11.26 24.11 28.42
CA GLY A 567 -10.48 23.14 27.65
C GLY A 567 -9.07 23.59 27.26
N TYR A 568 -8.69 24.85 27.51
CA TYR A 568 -7.33 25.34 27.29
C TYR A 568 -6.46 25.25 28.55
N ASP A 569 -5.27 24.68 28.38
CA ASP A 569 -4.24 24.67 29.41
C ASP A 569 -2.91 25.14 28.81
N LYS A 570 -2.23 26.10 29.46
CA LYS A 570 -0.96 26.66 28.96
C LYS A 570 0.16 25.62 28.82
N LYS A 571 0.13 24.54 29.61
CA LYS A 571 1.11 23.45 29.60
C LYS A 571 0.73 22.33 28.63
N PHE A 572 -0.56 22.04 28.49
CA PHE A 572 -1.05 20.90 27.67
C PHE A 572 -1.68 21.31 26.33
N GLY A 573 -1.75 22.61 26.03
CA GLY A 573 -2.31 23.16 24.80
C GLY A 573 -3.78 22.78 24.62
N ALA A 574 -4.14 22.39 23.39
CA ALA A 574 -5.50 22.00 23.02
C ALA A 574 -5.89 20.58 23.45
N ARG A 575 -5.00 19.80 24.10
CA ARG A 575 -5.28 18.39 24.49
C ARG A 575 -6.53 18.21 25.34
N PRO A 576 -6.85 19.07 26.33
CA PRO A 576 -8.04 18.91 27.16
C PRO A 576 -9.36 19.24 26.45
N LEU A 577 -9.36 19.93 25.30
CA LEU A 577 -10.56 20.40 24.62
C LEU A 577 -11.57 19.29 24.33
N ARG A 578 -11.12 18.13 23.82
CA ARG A 578 -12.02 17.00 23.53
C ARG A 578 -12.75 16.53 24.79
N ARG A 579 -12.06 16.51 25.94
CA ARG A 579 -12.65 16.16 27.23
C ARG A 579 -13.61 17.25 27.73
N ALA A 580 -13.30 18.52 27.49
CA ALA A 580 -14.20 19.63 27.82
C ALA A 580 -15.49 19.55 26.99
N ILE A 581 -15.39 19.35 25.68
CA ILE A 581 -16.55 19.14 24.80
C ILE A 581 -17.36 17.93 25.26
N GLN A 582 -16.72 16.79 25.53
CA GLN A 582 -17.42 15.62 26.03
C GLN A 582 -18.19 15.92 27.32
N ARG A 583 -17.51 16.45 28.33
CA ARG A 583 -18.09 16.68 29.66
C ARG A 583 -19.19 17.75 29.69
N TYR A 584 -18.98 18.86 28.99
CA TYR A 584 -19.84 20.03 29.10
C TYR A 584 -20.90 20.11 27.99
N LEU A 585 -20.75 19.34 26.91
CA LEU A 585 -21.68 19.31 25.78
C LEU A 585 -22.24 17.92 25.51
N GLU A 586 -21.39 16.91 25.23
CA GLU A 586 -21.88 15.59 24.82
C GLU A 586 -22.62 14.84 25.94
N ASP A 587 -22.10 14.88 27.17
CA ASP A 587 -22.70 14.18 28.31
C ASP A 587 -24.10 14.75 28.63
N PRO A 588 -24.30 16.08 28.80
CA PRO A 588 -25.64 16.65 29.00
C PRO A 588 -26.57 16.40 27.82
N LEU A 589 -26.06 16.45 26.58
CA LEU A 589 -26.85 16.23 25.39
C LEU A 589 -27.36 14.79 25.31
N SER A 590 -26.50 13.83 25.64
CA SER A 590 -26.85 12.40 25.66
C SER A 590 -27.93 12.10 26.69
N GLU A 591 -27.85 12.70 27.88
CA GLU A 591 -28.88 12.55 28.92
C GLU A 591 -30.24 13.07 28.44
N LYS A 592 -30.28 14.25 27.82
CA LYS A 592 -31.52 14.84 27.31
C LYS A 592 -32.13 14.05 26.14
N ILE A 593 -31.30 13.50 25.26
CA ILE A 593 -31.75 12.60 24.18
C ILE A 593 -32.36 11.32 24.76
N LEU A 594 -31.72 10.70 25.77
CA LEU A 594 -32.21 9.47 26.40
C LEU A 594 -33.53 9.66 27.14
N VAL A 595 -33.78 10.85 27.69
CA VAL A 595 -35.05 11.21 28.34
C VAL A 595 -36.13 11.62 27.31
N ALA A 596 -35.81 11.54 26.01
CA ALA A 596 -36.68 11.92 24.89
C ALA A 596 -37.17 13.38 24.96
N GLU A 597 -36.30 14.29 25.43
CA GLU A 597 -36.58 15.73 25.48
C GLU A 597 -36.60 16.38 24.09
N PHE A 598 -35.97 15.73 23.10
CA PHE A 598 -35.85 16.20 21.71
C PHE A 598 -36.47 15.21 20.73
N GLY A 599 -37.27 15.71 19.79
CA GLY A 599 -37.86 14.91 18.72
C GLY A 599 -37.03 14.96 17.42
N PRO A 600 -37.29 14.05 16.46
CA PRO A 600 -36.64 14.07 15.15
C PRO A 600 -36.88 15.40 14.42
N GLY A 601 -35.85 15.95 13.79
CA GLY A 601 -35.86 17.25 13.13
C GLY A 601 -35.66 18.46 14.06
N ALA A 602 -35.42 18.26 15.36
CA ALA A 602 -35.21 19.38 16.28
C ALA A 602 -33.89 20.10 16.05
N GLU A 603 -33.94 21.43 16.13
CA GLU A 603 -32.77 22.29 16.14
C GLU A 603 -32.40 22.66 17.58
N LEU A 604 -31.19 22.29 17.99
CA LEU A 604 -30.65 22.48 19.32
C LEU A 604 -29.78 23.73 19.35
N GLU A 605 -30.14 24.69 20.18
CA GLU A 605 -29.34 25.87 20.48
C GLU A 605 -28.62 25.68 21.81
N VAL A 606 -27.30 25.84 21.75
CA VAL A 606 -26.40 25.73 22.90
C VAL A 606 -25.81 27.09 23.21
N ASP A 607 -26.09 27.57 24.42
CA ASP A 607 -25.61 28.86 24.93
C ASP A 607 -25.04 28.71 26.34
N LEU A 608 -24.36 29.75 26.83
CA LEU A 608 -23.92 29.81 28.21
C LEU A 608 -25.12 30.06 29.13
N ASP A 609 -25.26 29.26 30.18
CA ASP A 609 -26.31 29.46 31.20
C ASP A 609 -26.10 30.82 31.90
N PRO A 610 -27.16 31.52 32.38
CA PRO A 610 -27.01 32.85 33.00
C PRO A 610 -26.09 32.89 34.21
N ASP A 611 -25.92 31.77 34.91
CA ASP A 611 -25.01 31.63 36.05
C ASP A 611 -23.54 31.45 35.62
N GLY A 612 -23.28 31.23 34.32
CA GLY A 612 -21.95 31.12 33.74
C GLY A 612 -21.21 29.80 34.04
N GLU A 613 -21.86 28.85 34.72
CA GLU A 613 -21.20 27.63 35.20
C GLU A 613 -21.34 26.43 34.28
N GLN A 614 -22.34 26.42 33.38
CA GLN A 614 -22.68 25.30 32.50
C GLN A 614 -23.24 25.77 31.15
N LEU A 615 -23.33 24.84 30.19
CA LEU A 615 -23.99 25.10 28.91
C LEU A 615 -25.48 24.76 29.02
N ALA A 616 -26.33 25.67 28.56
CA ALA A 616 -27.76 25.46 28.42
C ALA A 616 -28.08 24.98 27.00
N ILE A 617 -28.78 23.85 26.90
CA ILE A 617 -29.23 23.26 25.62
C ILE A 617 -30.75 23.43 25.53
N ARG A 618 -31.23 24.08 24.47
CA ARG A 618 -32.65 24.37 24.25
C ARG A 618 -33.04 23.98 22.82
N THR A 619 -34.30 23.63 22.59
CA THR A 619 -34.82 23.56 21.23
C THR A 619 -35.13 24.97 20.74
N ALA A 620 -34.70 25.29 19.52
CA ALA A 620 -35.18 26.48 18.83
C ALA A 620 -36.70 26.34 18.66
N SER A 621 -37.45 27.08 19.47
CA SER A 621 -38.91 27.04 19.38
C SER A 621 -39.31 27.51 17.99
N ALA A 622 -40.03 26.68 17.24
CA ALA A 622 -40.71 27.09 16.02
C ALA A 622 -41.45 28.39 16.34
N THR A 623 -41.04 29.49 15.70
CA THR A 623 -41.71 30.78 15.82
C THR A 623 -43.17 30.51 15.44
N LYS A 624 -44.08 30.63 16.42
CA LYS A 624 -45.51 30.59 16.16
C LYS A 624 -45.80 31.70 15.15
N THR A 625 -46.13 31.32 13.91
CA THR A 625 -46.84 32.16 12.94
C THR A 625 -48.10 32.75 13.53
#